data_AF-A0A2I6QM00-F1
#
_entry.id   AF-A0A2I6QM00-F1
#
_cell.length_a   1.000
_cell.length_b   1.000
_cell.length_c   1.000
_cell.angle_alpha   90.00
_cell.angle_beta   90.00
_cell.angle_gamma   90.00
#
_symmetry.space_group_name_H-M   'P 1'
#
loop_
_entity.id
_entity.type
_entity.pdbx_description
1 polymer ?
#
loop_
_entity_poly.entity_id
_entity_poly.type
_entity_poly.pdbx_seq_one_letter_code
_entity_poly.pdbx_strand_id
1 'polypeptide(L)'
;MYEITDKDLRRGRNLVRGAVAAPLILTIIPALITLLLTLLITFAPPTAVIVFFFGIVATVLGFVTGATISAILLHRRSTWTKEMRERIAADGIRAEEIGWFTKELKPAEKRALKAVEARDLLLGDAYRETLASRLTATRIVKSSKKELLLAKRRQNSIKQLKAARRDEFQAEINRDIEKITNINAEAKNMLAEAESRLQMIEAAASRGGSLADNELALKKLSARTKELPLALESAKMADEVRLELEKGDLDEIEEATREPQDRSDV
;
A
#
# COMPACT_ATOMS: atom_id res chain seq x y z
N MET A 1 -13.00 -3.50 1.11
CA MET A 1 -12.12 -4.42 1.84
C MET A 1 -11.78 -5.58 0.91
N TYR A 2 -10.61 -5.51 0.30
CA TYR A 2 -10.08 -6.52 -0.61
C TYR A 2 -9.37 -7.58 0.22
N GLU A 3 -9.98 -8.75 0.35
CA GLU A 3 -9.31 -9.90 0.94
C GLU A 3 -8.45 -10.58 -0.12
N ILE A 4 -7.16 -10.78 0.19
CA ILE A 4 -6.24 -11.53 -0.66
C ILE A 4 -6.77 -12.96 -0.76
N THR A 5 -7.44 -13.28 -1.86
CA THR A 5 -8.00 -14.62 -2.07
C THR A 5 -6.89 -15.59 -2.46
N ASP A 6 -6.99 -16.85 -2.07
CA ASP A 6 -6.07 -17.92 -2.49
C ASP A 6 -5.86 -18.00 -4.02
N LYS A 7 -6.88 -17.60 -4.79
CA LYS A 7 -6.83 -17.50 -6.25
C LYS A 7 -5.76 -16.51 -6.73
N ASP A 8 -5.58 -15.39 -6.03
CA ASP A 8 -4.58 -14.38 -6.36
C ASP A 8 -3.17 -14.88 -6.07
N LEU A 9 -2.98 -15.56 -4.92
CA LEU A 9 -1.72 -16.21 -4.57
C LEU A 9 -1.36 -17.32 -5.57
N ARG A 10 -2.35 -18.10 -6.04
CA ARG A 10 -2.17 -19.11 -7.09
C ARG A 10 -1.78 -18.48 -8.43
N ARG A 11 -2.41 -17.36 -8.82
CA ARG A 11 -2.08 -16.64 -10.05
C ARG A 11 -0.62 -16.18 -10.06
N GLY A 12 -0.15 -15.59 -8.95
CA GLY A 12 1.25 -15.20 -8.79
C GLY A 12 2.22 -16.39 -8.92
N ARG A 13 1.92 -17.51 -8.25
CA ARG A 13 2.75 -18.74 -8.35
C ARG A 13 2.76 -19.34 -9.74
N ASN A 14 1.63 -19.38 -10.44
CA ASN A 14 1.52 -19.94 -11.78
C ASN A 14 2.30 -19.11 -12.81
N LEU A 15 2.33 -17.78 -12.66
CA LEU A 15 3.15 -16.91 -13.53
C LEU A 15 4.66 -17.21 -13.37
N VAL A 16 5.12 -17.51 -12.16
CA VAL A 16 6.53 -17.89 -11.93
C VAL A 16 6.84 -19.24 -12.53
N ARG A 17 6.02 -20.25 -12.22
CA ARG A 17 6.20 -21.61 -12.74
C ARG A 17 6.19 -21.59 -14.28
N GLY A 18 5.25 -20.87 -14.89
CA GLY A 18 5.19 -20.69 -16.34
C GLY A 18 6.45 -20.01 -16.89
N ALA A 19 6.92 -18.93 -16.26
CA ALA A 19 8.12 -18.22 -16.72
C ALA A 19 9.38 -19.07 -16.64
N VAL A 20 9.55 -19.89 -15.60
CA VAL A 20 10.71 -20.78 -15.44
C VAL A 20 10.59 -22.01 -16.33
N ALA A 21 9.39 -22.58 -16.46
CA ALA A 21 9.17 -23.78 -17.25
C ALA A 21 9.17 -23.54 -18.75
N ALA A 22 8.72 -22.36 -19.23
CA ALA A 22 8.64 -22.05 -20.66
C ALA A 22 9.95 -22.32 -21.42
N PRO A 23 11.12 -21.75 -21.06
CA PRO A 23 12.36 -22.00 -21.78
C PRO A 23 12.82 -23.46 -21.67
N LEU A 24 12.60 -24.11 -20.53
CA LEU A 24 12.96 -25.51 -20.36
C LEU A 24 12.12 -26.43 -21.26
N ILE A 25 10.80 -26.28 -21.24
CA ILE A 25 9.88 -27.11 -22.00
C ILE A 25 10.07 -26.89 -23.51
N LEU A 26 10.16 -25.63 -23.95
CA LEU A 26 10.31 -25.28 -25.37
C LEU A 26 11.69 -25.64 -25.95
N THR A 27 12.71 -25.83 -25.11
CA THR A 27 14.04 -26.30 -25.57
C THR A 27 14.19 -27.82 -25.45
N ILE A 28 13.73 -28.42 -24.34
CA ILE A 28 13.89 -29.85 -24.08
C ILE A 28 13.03 -30.68 -25.02
N ILE A 29 11.78 -30.27 -25.32
CA ILE A 29 10.89 -31.07 -26.18
C ILE A 29 11.47 -31.20 -27.60
N PRO A 30 11.86 -30.11 -28.32
CA PRO A 30 12.48 -30.24 -29.63
C PRO A 30 13.80 -31.02 -29.59
N ALA A 31 14.62 -30.85 -28.55
CA ALA A 31 15.88 -31.58 -28.39
C ALA A 31 15.66 -33.09 -28.23
N LEU A 32 14.66 -33.50 -27.43
CA LEU A 32 14.30 -34.91 -27.26
C LEU A 32 13.71 -35.51 -28.54
N ILE A 33 12.82 -34.79 -29.23
CA ILE A 33 12.24 -35.25 -30.50
C ILE A 33 13.34 -35.45 -31.55
N THR A 34 14.26 -34.50 -31.66
CA THR A 34 15.34 -34.56 -32.64
C THR A 34 16.34 -35.67 -32.32
N LEU A 35 16.67 -35.87 -31.04
CA LEU A 35 17.49 -36.99 -30.58
C LEU A 35 16.85 -38.35 -30.86
N LEU A 36 15.53 -38.47 -30.68
CA LEU A 36 14.80 -39.71 -30.92
C LEU A 36 14.71 -40.00 -32.44
N LEU A 37 14.48 -38.96 -33.25
CA LEU A 37 14.51 -39.07 -34.72
C LEU A 37 15.89 -39.45 -35.26
N THR A 38 16.96 -38.84 -34.77
CA THR A 38 18.32 -39.19 -35.21
C THR A 38 18.70 -40.62 -34.82
N LEU A 39 18.25 -41.11 -33.67
CA LEU A 39 18.46 -42.50 -33.22
C LEU A 39 17.67 -43.51 -34.07
N LEU A 40 16.45 -43.17 -34.49
CA LEU A 40 15.67 -44.05 -35.38
C LEU A 40 16.20 -44.09 -36.82
N ILE A 41 16.83 -43.01 -37.28
CA ILE A 41 17.29 -42.83 -38.68
C ILE A 41 18.79 -43.12 -38.85
N THR A 42 19.47 -43.63 -37.81
CA THR A 42 20.94 -43.80 -37.78
C THR A 42 21.49 -44.71 -38.90
N PHE A 43 20.65 -45.55 -39.52
CA PHE A 43 21.02 -46.43 -40.63
C PHE A 43 21.33 -45.68 -41.96
N ALA A 44 21.00 -44.39 -42.07
CA ALA A 44 21.28 -43.57 -43.25
C ALA A 44 22.09 -42.31 -42.87
N PRO A 45 23.44 -42.37 -42.85
CA PRO A 45 24.30 -41.30 -42.35
C PRO A 45 24.04 -39.90 -42.93
N PRO A 46 23.79 -39.72 -44.24
CA PRO A 46 23.50 -38.39 -44.80
C PRO A 46 22.22 -37.77 -44.23
N THR A 47 21.19 -38.58 -44.00
CA THR A 47 19.90 -38.10 -43.47
C THR A 47 19.99 -37.73 -41.99
N ALA A 48 20.80 -38.44 -41.21
CA ALA A 48 21.03 -38.14 -39.79
C ALA A 48 21.67 -36.76 -39.59
N VAL A 49 22.62 -36.38 -40.45
CA VAL A 49 23.27 -35.04 -40.41
C VAL A 49 22.25 -33.93 -40.68
N ILE A 50 21.37 -34.11 -41.66
CA ILE A 50 20.32 -33.13 -42.00
C ILE A 50 19.36 -32.96 -40.83
N VAL A 51 18.85 -34.06 -40.27
CA VAL A 51 17.94 -34.04 -39.11
C VAL A 51 18.60 -33.38 -37.90
N PHE A 52 19.87 -33.65 -37.65
CA PHE A 52 20.62 -33.04 -36.56
C PHE A 52 20.77 -31.53 -36.74
N PHE A 53 21.09 -31.06 -37.95
CA PHE A 53 21.18 -29.62 -38.25
C PHE A 53 19.84 -28.91 -38.02
N PHE A 54 18.75 -29.44 -38.56
CA PHE A 54 17.41 -28.91 -38.30
C PHE A 54 17.05 -28.98 -36.82
N GLY A 55 17.51 -30.01 -36.11
CA GLY A 55 17.31 -30.13 -34.67
C GLY A 55 18.01 -29.05 -33.86
N ILE A 56 19.25 -28.70 -34.21
CA ILE A 56 19.96 -27.56 -33.60
C ILE A 56 19.19 -26.27 -33.87
N VAL A 57 18.81 -26.00 -35.12
CA VAL A 57 18.06 -24.79 -35.48
C VAL A 57 16.73 -24.72 -34.72
N ALA A 58 15.98 -25.82 -34.66
CA ALA A 58 14.74 -25.91 -33.89
C ALA A 58 14.95 -25.70 -32.39
N THR A 59 16.04 -26.22 -31.83
CA THR A 59 16.40 -26.05 -30.41
C THR A 59 16.74 -24.60 -30.10
N VAL A 60 17.51 -23.93 -30.97
CA VAL A 60 17.84 -22.50 -30.83
C VAL A 60 16.57 -21.65 -30.93
N LEU A 61 15.71 -21.91 -31.91
CA LEU A 61 14.42 -21.21 -32.05
C LEU A 61 13.51 -21.47 -30.85
N GLY A 62 13.43 -22.71 -30.36
CA GLY A 62 12.68 -23.08 -29.16
C GLY A 62 13.19 -22.35 -27.90
N PHE A 63 14.51 -22.23 -27.76
CA PHE A 63 15.12 -21.47 -26.67
C PHE A 63 14.78 -19.97 -26.76
N VAL A 64 14.94 -19.34 -27.93
CA VAL A 64 14.65 -17.91 -28.13
C VAL A 64 13.17 -17.61 -27.87
N THR A 65 12.26 -18.45 -28.38
CA THR A 65 10.82 -18.30 -28.14
C THR A 65 10.46 -18.52 -26.68
N GLY A 66 11.03 -19.54 -26.03
CA GLY A 66 10.85 -19.80 -24.60
C GLY A 66 11.38 -18.68 -23.71
N ALA A 67 12.53 -18.11 -24.03
CA ALA A 67 13.09 -16.94 -23.34
C ALA A 67 12.19 -15.70 -23.52
N THR A 68 11.65 -15.49 -24.71
CA THR A 68 10.71 -14.39 -25.00
C THR A 68 9.42 -14.53 -24.17
N ILE A 69 8.83 -15.73 -24.14
CA ILE A 69 7.63 -16.01 -23.33
C ILE A 69 7.94 -15.83 -21.83
N SER A 70 9.10 -16.30 -21.37
CA SER A 70 9.56 -16.12 -20.00
C SER A 70 9.66 -14.64 -19.62
N ALA A 71 10.27 -13.81 -20.49
CA ALA A 71 10.38 -12.37 -20.30
C ALA A 71 9.00 -11.70 -20.20
N ILE A 72 8.05 -12.07 -21.08
CA ILE A 72 6.67 -11.54 -21.05
C ILE A 72 5.96 -11.93 -19.75
N LEU A 73 6.06 -13.19 -19.31
CA LEU A 73 5.43 -13.67 -18.09
C LEU A 73 6.01 -13.00 -16.84
N LEU A 74 7.32 -12.79 -16.80
CA LEU A 74 7.99 -12.05 -15.72
C LEU A 74 7.57 -10.58 -15.69
N HIS A 75 7.45 -9.94 -16.86
CA HIS A 75 6.96 -8.58 -16.96
C HIS A 75 5.51 -8.48 -16.43
N ARG A 76 4.63 -9.38 -16.88
CA ARG A 76 3.23 -9.44 -16.43
C ARG A 76 3.13 -9.71 -14.92
N ARG A 77 4.00 -10.57 -14.37
CA ARG A 77 4.10 -10.78 -12.92
C ARG A 77 4.51 -9.49 -12.20
N SER A 78 5.51 -8.79 -12.71
CA SER A 78 5.98 -7.52 -12.11
C SER A 78 4.84 -6.51 -12.04
N THR A 79 4.14 -6.29 -13.14
CA THR A 79 2.98 -5.38 -13.20
C THR A 79 1.87 -5.82 -12.25
N TRP A 80 1.51 -7.11 -12.26
CA TRP A 80 0.49 -7.65 -11.35
C TRP A 80 0.86 -7.49 -9.87
N THR A 81 2.12 -7.76 -9.48
CA THR A 81 2.56 -7.57 -8.09
C THR A 81 2.55 -6.09 -7.68
N LYS A 82 2.81 -5.18 -8.62
CA LYS A 82 2.72 -3.74 -8.37
C LYS A 82 1.27 -3.33 -8.16
N GLU A 83 0.36 -3.74 -9.05
CA GLU A 83 -1.07 -3.47 -8.91
C GLU A 83 -1.64 -4.03 -7.62
N MET A 84 -1.29 -5.27 -7.27
CA MET A 84 -1.74 -5.90 -6.03
C MET A 84 -1.27 -5.11 -4.80
N ARG A 85 0.01 -4.69 -4.79
CA ARG A 85 0.56 -3.89 -3.70
C ARG A 85 -0.15 -2.54 -3.55
N GLU A 86 -0.51 -1.89 -4.66
CA GLU A 86 -1.28 -0.64 -4.59
C GLU A 86 -2.72 -0.87 -4.11
N ARG A 87 -3.37 -1.97 -4.50
CA ARG A 87 -4.71 -2.33 -4.00
C ARG A 87 -4.72 -2.60 -2.49
N ILE A 88 -3.77 -3.40 -2.01
CA ILE A 88 -3.60 -3.66 -0.57
C ILE A 88 -3.35 -2.34 0.17
N ALA A 89 -2.47 -1.49 -0.34
CA ALA A 89 -2.17 -0.22 0.30
C ALA A 89 -3.34 0.77 0.31
N ALA A 90 -4.27 0.69 -0.65
CA ALA A 90 -5.46 1.54 -0.68
C ALA A 90 -6.42 1.26 0.47
N ASP A 91 -6.48 0.01 0.94
CA ASP A 91 -7.33 -0.42 2.05
C ASP A 91 -6.65 -0.31 3.42
N GLY A 92 -5.36 0.06 3.45
CA GLY A 92 -4.52 0.05 4.64
C GLY A 92 -3.76 -1.27 4.79
N ILE A 93 -2.47 -1.18 5.08
CA ILE A 93 -1.59 -2.36 5.17
C ILE A 93 -1.83 -3.05 6.50
N ARG A 94 -2.05 -4.37 6.48
CA ARG A 94 -2.15 -5.20 7.70
C ARG A 94 -0.83 -5.85 8.09
N ALA A 95 -0.76 -6.32 9.33
CA ALA A 95 0.39 -7.03 9.88
C ALA A 95 0.80 -8.26 9.02
N GLU A 96 -0.18 -9.03 8.57
CA GLU A 96 -0.01 -10.22 7.73
C GLU A 96 0.53 -9.90 6.33
N GLU A 97 0.30 -8.68 5.85
CA GLU A 97 0.56 -8.27 4.47
C GLU A 97 1.95 -7.64 4.27
N ILE A 98 2.70 -7.43 5.35
CA ILE A 98 4.03 -6.79 5.32
C ILE A 98 5.00 -7.50 4.39
N GLY A 99 4.83 -8.81 4.18
CA GLY A 99 5.59 -9.59 3.21
C GLY A 99 5.61 -8.95 1.80
N TRP A 100 4.49 -8.35 1.39
CA TRP A 100 4.34 -7.66 0.10
C TRP A 100 5.10 -6.34 0.02
N PHE A 101 5.36 -5.72 1.17
CA PHE A 101 6.02 -4.42 1.33
C PHE A 101 7.47 -4.54 1.82
N THR A 102 8.04 -5.75 1.82
CA THR A 102 9.44 -5.98 2.19
C THR A 102 10.42 -5.09 1.42
N LYS A 103 10.13 -4.66 0.19
CA LYS A 103 11.00 -3.73 -0.56
C LYS A 103 10.95 -2.29 -0.04
N GLU A 104 9.91 -1.91 0.69
CA GLU A 104 9.68 -0.57 1.27
C GLU A 104 10.17 -0.47 2.74
N LEU A 105 10.51 -1.60 3.36
CA LEU A 105 11.13 -1.65 4.69
C LEU A 105 12.61 -1.24 4.64
N LYS A 106 13.04 -0.49 5.67
CA LYS A 106 14.46 -0.15 5.87
C LYS A 106 15.26 -1.46 6.14
N PRO A 107 16.54 -1.56 5.73
CA PRO A 107 17.35 -2.74 6.02
C PRO A 107 17.45 -3.08 7.52
N ALA A 108 17.46 -2.06 8.39
CA ALA A 108 17.43 -2.22 9.83
C ALA A 108 16.11 -2.88 10.30
N GLU A 109 14.96 -2.37 9.84
CA GLU A 109 13.63 -2.91 10.16
C GLU A 109 13.49 -4.39 9.77
N LYS A 110 14.07 -4.80 8.63
CA LYS A 110 14.05 -6.21 8.21
C LYS A 110 14.82 -7.12 9.17
N ARG A 111 15.96 -6.64 9.68
CA ARG A 111 16.78 -7.39 10.62
C ARG A 111 16.11 -7.43 11.99
N ALA A 112 15.58 -6.29 12.43
CA ALA A 112 14.82 -6.17 13.67
C ALA A 112 13.58 -7.07 13.65
N LEU A 113 12.78 -7.04 12.58
CA LEU A 113 11.63 -7.94 12.41
C LEU A 113 12.02 -9.40 12.62
N LYS A 114 13.07 -9.87 11.93
CA LYS A 114 13.56 -11.25 12.10
C LYS A 114 14.07 -11.54 13.51
N ALA A 115 14.76 -10.58 14.14
CA ALA A 115 15.31 -10.74 15.48
C ALA A 115 14.22 -10.75 16.56
N VAL A 116 13.18 -9.94 16.40
CA VAL A 116 12.02 -9.88 17.29
C VAL A 116 11.18 -11.15 17.13
N GLU A 117 10.85 -11.53 15.89
CA GLU A 117 10.10 -12.77 15.60
C GLU A 117 10.80 -14.03 16.13
N ALA A 118 12.14 -14.08 16.08
CA ALA A 118 12.90 -15.21 16.60
C ALA A 118 12.92 -15.30 18.13
N ARG A 119 12.64 -14.19 18.83
CA ARG A 119 12.64 -14.12 20.31
C ARG A 119 11.24 -14.35 20.87
N ASP A 120 10.24 -13.67 20.32
CA ASP A 120 8.87 -13.70 20.80
C ASP A 120 7.89 -13.46 19.64
N LEU A 121 6.98 -14.41 19.44
CA LEU A 121 5.93 -14.34 18.41
C LEU A 121 4.98 -13.17 18.64
N LEU A 122 4.58 -12.90 19.90
CA LEU A 122 3.63 -11.83 20.22
C LEU A 122 4.26 -10.45 19.97
N LEU A 123 5.52 -10.29 20.38
CA LEU A 123 6.28 -9.05 20.11
C LEU A 123 6.53 -8.89 18.61
N GLY A 124 6.73 -9.99 17.89
CA GLY A 124 6.83 -10.02 16.44
C GLY A 124 5.56 -9.52 15.75
N ASP A 125 4.39 -9.97 16.20
CA ASP A 125 3.11 -9.53 15.65
C ASP A 125 2.83 -8.04 15.94
N ALA A 126 3.12 -7.57 17.16
CA ALA A 126 3.04 -6.14 17.49
C ALA A 126 4.01 -5.29 16.66
N TYR A 127 5.22 -5.80 16.40
CA TYR A 127 6.19 -5.13 15.54
C TYR A 127 5.71 -5.08 14.09
N ARG A 128 5.10 -6.16 13.59
CA ARG A 128 4.46 -6.20 12.28
C ARG A 128 3.35 -5.16 12.19
N GLU A 129 2.39 -5.17 13.11
CA GLU A 129 1.30 -4.20 13.11
C GLU A 129 1.80 -2.74 13.11
N THR A 130 2.83 -2.46 13.90
CA THR A 130 3.46 -1.13 13.94
C THR A 130 4.17 -0.78 12.62
N LEU A 131 4.87 -1.73 12.00
CA LEU A 131 5.46 -1.53 10.67
C LEU A 131 4.39 -1.28 9.59
N ALA A 132 3.26 -1.99 9.67
CA ALA A 132 2.15 -1.83 8.74
C ALA A 132 1.51 -0.42 8.87
N SER A 133 1.32 0.05 10.10
CA SER A 133 0.90 1.43 10.39
C SER A 133 1.91 2.45 9.86
N ARG A 134 3.21 2.27 10.12
CA ARG A 134 4.27 3.16 9.61
C ARG A 134 4.26 3.24 8.07
N LEU A 135 4.15 2.12 7.39
CA LEU A 135 4.14 2.05 5.92
C LEU A 135 2.89 2.74 5.35
N THR A 136 1.74 2.52 5.96
CA THR A 136 0.48 3.18 5.59
C THR A 136 0.61 4.69 5.74
N ALA A 137 1.04 5.17 6.91
CA ALA A 137 1.28 6.58 7.17
C ALA A 137 2.29 7.20 6.18
N THR A 138 3.39 6.51 5.89
CA THR A 138 4.41 6.95 4.92
C THR A 138 3.80 7.13 3.52
N ARG A 139 2.93 6.20 3.11
CA ARG A 139 2.25 6.25 1.81
C ARG A 139 1.24 7.39 1.75
N ILE A 140 0.44 7.60 2.80
CA ILE A 140 -0.50 8.74 2.91
C ILE A 140 0.27 10.07 2.82
N VAL A 141 1.35 10.24 3.58
CA VAL A 141 2.17 11.46 3.49
C VAL A 141 2.67 11.70 2.06
N LYS A 142 3.08 10.64 1.36
CA LYS A 142 3.56 10.73 -0.03
C LYS A 142 2.43 11.06 -1.02
N SER A 143 1.27 10.41 -0.91
CA SER A 143 0.12 10.68 -1.79
C SER A 143 -0.45 12.07 -1.54
N SER A 144 -0.66 12.47 -0.28
CA SER A 144 -1.15 13.81 0.07
C SER A 144 -0.22 14.91 -0.42
N LYS A 145 1.11 14.72 -0.37
CA LYS A 145 2.06 15.68 -0.98
C LYS A 145 1.85 15.82 -2.49
N LYS A 146 1.65 14.70 -3.20
CA LYS A 146 1.42 14.72 -4.66
C LYS A 146 0.09 15.38 -5.00
N GLU A 147 -0.98 15.07 -4.26
CA GLU A 147 -2.30 15.65 -4.44
C GLU A 147 -2.31 17.14 -4.13
N LEU A 148 -1.64 17.58 -3.07
CA LEU A 148 -1.49 18.99 -2.73
C LEU A 148 -0.78 19.77 -3.85
N LEU A 149 0.26 19.19 -4.46
CA LEU A 149 0.93 19.81 -5.62
C LEU A 149 -0.02 19.94 -6.82
N LEU A 150 -0.83 18.92 -7.09
CA LEU A 150 -1.82 18.95 -8.17
C LEU A 150 -2.94 19.96 -7.90
N ALA A 151 -3.46 20.00 -6.66
CA ALA A 151 -4.48 20.95 -6.23
C ALA A 151 -3.97 22.39 -6.34
N LYS A 152 -2.74 22.69 -5.88
CA LYS A 152 -2.11 24.01 -6.07
C LYS A 152 -1.91 24.39 -7.53
N ARG A 153 -1.56 23.43 -8.40
CA ARG A 153 -1.48 23.68 -9.85
C ARG A 153 -2.86 24.02 -10.43
N ARG A 154 -3.90 23.26 -10.08
CA ARG A 154 -5.29 23.54 -10.48
C ARG A 154 -5.74 24.92 -9.99
N GLN A 155 -5.42 25.26 -8.74
CA GLN A 155 -5.68 26.58 -8.15
C GLN A 155 -5.08 27.70 -9.01
N ASN A 156 -3.81 27.57 -9.40
CA ASN A 156 -3.12 28.56 -10.22
C ASN A 156 -3.71 28.66 -11.64
N SER A 157 -4.12 27.53 -12.24
CA SER A 157 -4.78 27.52 -13.54
C SER A 157 -6.14 28.22 -13.50
N ILE A 158 -6.96 27.98 -12.46
CA ILE A 158 -8.27 28.63 -12.32
C ILE A 158 -8.15 30.13 -12.07
N LYS A 159 -7.12 30.58 -11.33
CA LYS A 159 -6.85 32.01 -11.15
C LYS A 159 -6.64 32.76 -12.47
N GLN A 160 -6.19 32.07 -13.52
CA GLN A 160 -5.95 32.65 -14.84
C GLN A 160 -7.16 32.57 -15.78
N LEU A 161 -8.18 31.76 -15.45
CA LEU A 161 -9.36 31.56 -16.29
C LEU A 161 -10.45 32.59 -15.97
N LYS A 162 -10.97 33.26 -17.00
CA LYS A 162 -12.19 34.09 -16.92
C LYS A 162 -13.42 33.21 -17.14
N ALA A 163 -13.71 32.32 -16.19
CA ALA A 163 -14.89 31.46 -16.24
C ALA A 163 -16.02 32.03 -15.36
N ALA A 164 -17.27 31.88 -15.79
CA ALA A 164 -18.45 32.38 -15.07
C ALA A 164 -18.66 31.75 -13.67
N ARG A 165 -18.06 30.58 -13.39
CA ARG A 165 -18.12 29.88 -12.09
C ARG A 165 -16.78 29.81 -11.37
N ARG A 166 -15.86 30.74 -11.66
CA ARG A 166 -14.50 30.75 -11.11
C ARG A 166 -14.49 30.69 -9.57
N ASP A 167 -15.34 31.46 -8.93
CA ASP A 167 -15.32 31.62 -7.48
C ASP A 167 -15.79 30.36 -6.75
N GLU A 168 -16.79 29.66 -7.31
CA GLU A 168 -17.27 28.36 -6.81
C GLU A 168 -16.16 27.30 -6.88
N PHE A 169 -15.52 27.14 -8.04
CA PHE A 169 -14.40 26.20 -8.18
C PHE A 169 -13.19 26.57 -7.33
N GLN A 170 -12.93 27.86 -7.14
CA GLN A 170 -11.84 28.34 -6.30
C GLN A 170 -12.10 28.01 -4.82
N ALA A 171 -13.34 28.13 -4.35
CA ALA A 171 -13.74 27.75 -3.01
C ALA A 171 -13.64 26.23 -2.79
N GLU A 172 -14.08 25.42 -3.76
CA GLU A 172 -13.96 23.96 -3.71
C GLU A 172 -12.50 23.51 -3.63
N ILE A 173 -11.62 24.03 -4.50
CA ILE A 173 -10.19 23.71 -4.48
C ILE A 173 -9.54 24.15 -3.15
N ASN A 174 -9.94 25.29 -2.59
CA ASN A 174 -9.40 25.73 -1.29
C ASN A 174 -9.78 24.76 -0.17
N ARG A 175 -11.05 24.31 -0.13
CA ARG A 175 -11.51 23.27 0.82
C ARG A 175 -10.76 21.96 0.63
N ASP A 176 -10.50 21.56 -0.61
CA ASP A 176 -9.73 20.34 -0.89
C ASP A 176 -8.28 20.48 -0.42
N ILE A 177 -7.63 21.64 -0.67
CA ILE A 177 -6.27 21.91 -0.19
C ILE A 177 -6.22 21.80 1.34
N GLU A 178 -7.17 22.40 2.04
CA GLU A 178 -7.26 22.37 3.50
C GLU A 178 -7.43 20.94 4.03
N LYS A 179 -8.36 20.17 3.45
CA LYS A 179 -8.55 18.75 3.78
C LYS A 179 -7.27 17.95 3.58
N ILE A 180 -6.61 18.11 2.42
CA ILE A 180 -5.37 17.39 2.10
C ILE A 180 -4.25 17.80 3.05
N THR A 181 -4.16 19.07 3.45
CA THR A 181 -3.17 19.52 4.43
C THR A 181 -3.40 18.91 5.81
N ASN A 182 -4.66 18.80 6.25
CA ASN A 182 -5.01 18.19 7.53
C ASN A 182 -4.66 16.70 7.52
N ILE A 183 -5.03 15.98 6.47
CA ILE A 183 -4.65 14.56 6.27
C ILE A 183 -3.12 14.38 6.29
N ASN A 184 -2.38 15.30 5.65
CA ASN A 184 -0.92 15.24 5.64
C ASN A 184 -0.32 15.43 7.04
N ALA A 185 -0.86 16.37 7.81
CA ALA A 185 -0.42 16.63 9.18
C ALA A 185 -0.70 15.43 10.10
N GLU A 186 -1.91 14.88 10.02
CA GLU A 186 -2.31 13.69 10.77
C GLU A 186 -1.43 12.48 10.42
N ALA A 187 -1.21 12.23 9.13
CA ALA A 187 -0.36 11.14 8.67
C ALA A 187 1.11 11.28 9.10
N LYS A 188 1.63 12.52 9.22
CA LYS A 188 2.97 12.76 9.79
C LYS A 188 3.02 12.45 11.28
N ASN A 189 1.98 12.82 12.03
CA ASN A 189 1.88 12.51 13.45
C ASN A 189 1.81 11.00 13.66
N MET A 190 0.97 10.30 12.88
CA MET A 190 0.87 8.84 12.88
C MET A 190 2.22 8.18 12.52
N LEU A 191 2.96 8.73 11.55
CA LEU A 191 4.29 8.22 11.19
C LEU A 191 5.28 8.37 12.35
N ALA A 192 5.34 9.53 12.98
CA ALA A 192 6.23 9.78 14.11
C ALA A 192 5.89 8.88 15.31
N GLU A 193 4.60 8.67 15.56
CA GLU A 193 4.12 7.74 16.58
C GLU A 193 4.55 6.30 16.27
N ALA A 194 4.33 5.83 15.04
CA ALA A 194 4.73 4.48 14.63
C ALA A 194 6.24 4.28 14.72
N GLU A 195 7.06 5.26 14.34
CA GLU A 195 8.52 5.19 14.49
C GLU A 195 8.95 5.12 15.96
N SER A 196 8.34 5.92 16.83
CA SER A 196 8.56 5.85 18.29
C SER A 196 8.19 4.47 18.85
N ARG A 197 7.04 3.91 18.44
CA ARG A 197 6.61 2.56 18.83
C ARG A 197 7.58 1.48 18.38
N LEU A 198 8.10 1.55 17.16
CA LEU A 198 9.12 0.60 16.67
C LEU A 198 10.38 0.65 17.54
N GLN A 199 10.87 1.83 17.87
CA GLN A 199 12.03 1.99 18.74
C GLN A 199 11.80 1.42 20.14
N MET A 200 10.60 1.62 20.70
CA MET A 200 10.23 1.03 22.00
C MET A 200 10.18 -0.51 21.94
N ILE A 201 9.60 -1.08 20.88
CA ILE A 201 9.55 -2.54 20.70
C ILE A 201 10.96 -3.11 20.52
N GLU A 202 11.83 -2.44 19.76
CA GLU A 202 13.23 -2.83 19.60
C GLU A 202 14.01 -2.73 20.91
N ALA A 203 13.75 -1.70 21.73
CA ALA A 203 14.34 -1.54 23.05
C ALA A 203 13.85 -2.61 24.06
N ALA A 204 12.58 -3.02 23.97
CA ALA A 204 12.01 -4.11 24.76
C ALA A 204 12.60 -5.46 24.34
N ALA A 205 12.64 -5.70 23.02
CA ALA A 205 13.21 -6.92 22.44
C ALA A 205 14.70 -7.08 22.80
N SER A 206 15.48 -5.99 22.77
CA SER A 206 16.91 -6.02 23.11
C SER A 206 17.18 -6.23 24.60
N ARG A 207 16.30 -5.75 25.50
CA ARG A 207 16.43 -5.91 26.95
C ARG A 207 16.10 -7.31 27.48
N GLY A 208 15.44 -8.16 26.70
CA GLY A 208 15.20 -9.57 27.08
C GLY A 208 14.32 -9.76 28.32
N GLY A 209 13.44 -8.80 28.65
CA GLY A 209 12.57 -8.85 29.82
C GLY A 209 11.51 -9.97 29.75
N SER A 210 11.19 -10.55 30.90
CA SER A 210 10.21 -11.65 31.02
C SER A 210 8.80 -11.21 30.64
N LEU A 211 7.97 -12.17 30.20
CA LEU A 211 6.57 -12.02 29.76
C LEU A 211 5.73 -11.02 30.59
N ALA A 212 5.94 -10.94 31.90
CA ALA A 212 5.18 -10.06 32.80
C ALA A 212 5.48 -8.56 32.58
N ASP A 213 6.72 -8.18 32.29
CA ASP A 213 7.09 -6.79 32.02
C ASP A 213 6.64 -6.36 30.62
N ASN A 214 6.63 -7.30 29.67
CA ASN A 214 6.14 -7.07 28.31
C ASN A 214 4.61 -6.93 28.30
N GLU A 215 3.87 -7.73 29.06
CA GLU A 215 2.41 -7.58 29.22
C GLU A 215 2.03 -6.28 29.93
N LEU A 216 2.79 -5.85 30.94
CA LEU A 216 2.54 -4.57 31.63
C LEU A 216 2.85 -3.38 30.73
N ALA A 217 3.92 -3.45 29.93
CA ALA A 217 4.25 -2.44 28.93
C ALA A 217 3.19 -2.39 27.81
N LEU A 218 2.75 -3.55 27.29
CA LEU A 218 1.69 -3.65 26.28
C LEU A 218 0.33 -3.22 26.81
N LYS A 219 -0.02 -3.52 28.08
CA LYS A 219 -1.24 -3.01 28.73
C LYS A 219 -1.19 -1.51 28.94
N LYS A 220 -0.05 -0.94 29.36
CA LYS A 220 0.12 0.53 29.44
C LYS A 220 0.01 1.18 28.06
N LEU A 221 0.49 0.53 27.01
CA LEU A 221 0.37 0.99 25.63
C LEU A 221 -1.08 0.90 25.12
N SER A 222 -1.78 -0.20 25.39
CA SER A 222 -3.19 -0.40 25.06
C SER A 222 -4.10 0.57 25.83
N ALA A 223 -3.81 0.82 27.11
CA ALA A 223 -4.53 1.80 27.92
C ALA A 223 -4.37 3.23 27.38
N ARG A 224 -3.14 3.64 27.01
CA ARG A 224 -2.92 4.93 26.29
C ARG A 224 -3.64 4.99 24.94
N THR A 225 -3.77 3.85 24.27
CA THR A 225 -4.51 3.73 22.99
C THR A 225 -6.02 3.81 23.19
N LYS A 226 -6.55 3.43 24.37
CA LYS A 226 -7.99 3.53 24.70
C LYS A 226 -8.40 4.96 25.10
N GLU A 227 -7.45 5.74 25.62
CA GLU A 227 -7.65 7.15 25.96
C GLU A 227 -7.56 8.09 24.74
N LEU A 228 -6.86 7.70 23.67
CA LEU A 228 -6.75 8.47 22.43
C LEU A 228 -8.07 8.63 21.65
N PRO A 229 -8.91 7.60 21.41
CA PRO A 229 -10.22 7.78 20.82
C PRO A 229 -11.15 8.55 21.76
N LEU A 230 -10.98 8.44 23.09
CA LEU A 230 -11.74 9.26 24.05
C LEU A 230 -11.35 10.74 23.98
N ALA A 231 -10.07 11.04 23.73
CA ALA A 231 -9.57 12.39 23.53
C ALA A 231 -10.03 12.96 22.16
N LEU A 232 -10.08 12.13 21.12
CA LEU A 232 -10.58 12.50 19.79
C LEU A 232 -12.11 12.65 19.76
N GLU A 233 -12.83 11.85 20.55
CA GLU A 233 -14.27 11.94 20.77
C GLU A 233 -14.60 13.14 21.67
N SER A 234 -13.78 13.45 22.68
CA SER A 234 -13.92 14.70 23.45
C SER A 234 -13.61 15.95 22.62
N ALA A 235 -12.68 15.86 21.67
CA ALA A 235 -12.37 16.95 20.74
C ALA A 235 -13.49 17.13 19.72
N LYS A 236 -14.06 16.03 19.19
CA LYS A 236 -15.27 16.08 18.36
C LYS A 236 -16.47 16.63 19.10
N MET A 237 -16.71 16.19 20.34
CA MET A 237 -17.79 16.74 21.16
C MET A 237 -17.56 18.21 21.49
N ALA A 238 -16.31 18.65 21.71
CA ALA A 238 -15.99 20.07 21.90
C ALA A 238 -16.24 20.91 20.63
N ASP A 239 -15.91 20.38 19.46
CA ASP A 239 -16.20 21.03 18.17
C ASP A 239 -17.71 21.04 17.85
N GLU A 240 -18.44 19.98 18.21
CA GLU A 240 -19.89 19.87 18.03
C GLU A 240 -20.64 20.83 18.99
N VAL A 241 -20.22 20.93 20.24
CA VAL A 241 -20.72 21.93 21.21
C VAL A 241 -20.42 23.35 20.76
N ARG A 242 -19.23 23.59 20.17
CA ARG A 242 -18.88 24.90 19.63
C ARG A 242 -19.73 25.27 18.42
N LEU A 243 -20.02 24.32 17.53
CA LEU A 243 -20.92 24.51 16.40
C LEU A 243 -22.37 24.74 16.83
N GLU A 244 -22.83 24.07 17.90
CA GLU A 244 -24.16 24.32 18.48
C GLU A 244 -24.26 25.70 19.14
N LEU A 245 -23.21 26.15 19.85
CA LEU A 245 -23.14 27.50 20.42
C LEU A 245 -23.09 28.58 19.33
N GLU A 246 -22.28 28.39 18.29
CA GLU A 246 -22.18 29.34 17.17
C GLU A 246 -23.48 29.40 16.36
N LYS A 247 -24.25 28.30 16.32
CA LYS A 247 -25.58 28.26 15.70
C LYS A 247 -26.66 28.90 16.57
N GLY A 248 -26.62 28.69 17.88
CA GLY A 248 -27.52 29.34 18.85
C GLY A 248 -27.34 30.86 18.90
N ASP A 249 -26.10 31.34 18.83
CA ASP A 249 -25.80 32.78 18.76
C ASP A 249 -26.32 33.41 17.46
N LEU A 250 -26.32 32.67 16.34
CA LEU A 250 -26.88 33.13 15.07
C LEU A 250 -28.41 33.16 15.08
N ASP A 251 -29.05 32.17 15.70
CA ASP A 251 -30.51 32.10 15.85
C ASP A 251 -31.01 33.23 16.80
N GLU A 252 -30.30 33.55 17.89
CA GLU A 252 -30.62 34.69 18.77
C GLU A 252 -30.45 36.05 18.07
N ILE A 253 -29.45 36.20 17.21
CA ILE A 253 -29.25 37.43 16.41
C ILE A 253 -30.36 37.56 15.35
N GLU A 254 -30.79 36.46 14.73
CA GLU A 254 -31.87 36.46 13.72
C GLU A 254 -33.26 36.71 14.35
N GLU A 255 -33.48 36.26 15.60
CA GLU A 255 -34.70 36.53 16.37
C GLU A 255 -34.72 37.98 16.90
N ALA A 256 -33.58 38.50 17.38
CA ALA A 256 -33.45 39.90 17.80
C ALA A 256 -33.54 40.92 16.66
N THR A 257 -33.35 40.49 15.41
CA THR A 257 -33.59 41.34 14.22
C THR A 257 -35.03 41.26 13.69
N ARG A 258 -35.88 40.36 14.21
CA ARG A 258 -37.26 40.17 13.73
C ARG A 258 -38.37 40.83 14.57
N GLU A 259 -38.10 41.39 15.75
CA GLU A 259 -39.09 42.20 16.49
C GLU A 259 -38.46 43.42 17.19
N PRO A 260 -39.14 44.59 17.31
CA PRO A 260 -40.54 44.90 16.99
C PRO A 260 -40.71 46.11 16.03
N GLN A 261 -41.61 45.99 15.04
CA GLN A 261 -42.12 47.14 14.28
C GLN A 261 -43.65 47.26 14.32
N ASP A 262 -44.29 46.80 15.39
CA ASP A 262 -45.75 46.90 15.55
C ASP A 262 -46.15 47.31 16.98
N ARG A 263 -45.78 48.52 17.39
CA ARG A 263 -46.42 49.27 18.49
C ARG A 263 -46.23 50.78 18.32
N SER A 264 -46.86 51.35 17.30
CA SER A 264 -47.28 52.75 17.33
C SER A 264 -48.45 52.89 16.36
N ASP A 265 -49.67 52.87 16.89
CA ASP A 265 -50.83 53.65 16.44
C ASP A 265 -52.11 53.07 17.08
N VAL A 266 -52.39 53.50 18.32
CA VAL A 266 -53.74 53.63 18.90
C VAL A 266 -53.79 54.95 19.65
#